data_AF-A0A833VPC3-F1
#
_entry.id   AF-A0A833VPC3-F1
#
_cell.length_a   1.000
_cell.length_b   1.000
_cell.length_c   1.000
_cell.angle_alpha   90.00
_cell.angle_beta   90.00
_cell.angle_gamma   90.00
#
_symmetry.space_group_name_H-M   'P 1'
#
loop_
_entity.id
_entity.type
_entity.pdbx_description
1 polymer ?
#
loop_
_entity_poly.entity_id
_entity_poly.type
_entity_poly.pdbx_seq_one_letter_code
_entity_poly.pdbx_strand_id
1 'polypeptide(L)'
;SEGENLAVHFEIRFDPRYQTITTADVVDILTREIDPATSQYLNNLTIDSQSLEVQESLKALNAQVGQQTTVSTPPPTTTPPPPRRCTSLDLSYCKHLPYNVTSYPNILGHRSLADVEEDVIAFRELVDAECYRLAYDFVCQVLQPACISNQPEDLLQLPCRSFCREFWNGCGSRLPDKIKRLLDCSNFPEYADQGGCRAKPGCVQALQAKALSPRICDGVIDCPDLSDEKNCAYCRDGYMHCGVGRTCIPRGKRCDGKLDCANGSDEKDCRTYDW
;
A
#
# COMPACT_ATOMS: atom_id res chain seq x y z
N SER A 1 -28.80 46.96 6.61
CA SER A 1 -27.37 46.87 6.96
C SER A 1 -26.69 46.17 5.82
N GLU A 2 -26.23 46.96 4.85
CA GLU A 2 -25.42 46.50 3.72
C GLU A 2 -24.05 46.03 4.22
N GLY A 3 -23.52 44.98 3.58
CA GLY A 3 -22.08 44.88 3.34
C GLY A 3 -21.29 43.90 4.20
N GLU A 4 -21.81 42.73 4.57
CA GLU A 4 -20.90 41.63 4.91
C GLU A 4 -20.37 41.03 3.61
N ASN A 5 -19.09 41.24 3.33
CA ASN A 5 -18.38 40.59 2.23
C ASN A 5 -18.44 39.07 2.45
N LEU A 6 -19.27 38.38 1.66
CA LEU A 6 -19.42 36.93 1.74
C LEU A 6 -18.22 36.27 1.04
N ALA A 7 -17.32 35.68 1.82
CA ALA A 7 -16.26 34.82 1.32
C ALA A 7 -16.81 33.39 1.12
N VAL A 8 -16.61 32.81 -0.06
CA VAL A 8 -17.03 31.43 -0.38
C VAL A 8 -15.80 30.57 -0.62
N HIS A 9 -15.69 29.48 0.12
CA HIS A 9 -14.64 28.48 -0.05
C HIS A 9 -15.25 27.17 -0.55
N PHE A 10 -14.67 26.59 -1.60
CA PHE A 10 -15.09 25.30 -2.15
C PHE A 10 -13.87 24.49 -2.57
N GLU A 11 -13.99 23.17 -2.53
CA GLU A 11 -12.93 22.23 -2.92
C GLU A 11 -13.34 21.52 -4.21
N ILE A 12 -12.46 21.52 -5.21
CA ILE A 12 -12.67 20.86 -6.50
C ILE A 12 -11.65 19.72 -6.64
N ARG A 13 -12.12 18.54 -7.03
CA ARG A 13 -11.30 17.34 -7.24
C ARG A 13 -11.40 16.88 -8.69
N PHE A 14 -10.27 16.62 -9.33
CA PHE A 14 -10.18 16.20 -10.73
C PHE A 14 -9.64 14.77 -10.83
N ASP A 15 -10.23 13.96 -11.72
CA ASP A 15 -9.77 12.60 -12.01
C ASP A 15 -8.71 12.63 -13.12
N PRO A 16 -7.45 12.25 -12.84
CA PRO A 16 -6.34 12.40 -13.78
C PRO A 16 -6.42 11.43 -14.98
N ARG A 17 -7.33 10.44 -14.96
CA ARG A 17 -7.43 9.42 -16.01
C ARG A 17 -7.83 9.97 -17.37
N TYR A 18 -8.48 11.12 -17.41
CA TYR A 18 -9.00 11.70 -18.65
C TYR A 18 -8.20 12.92 -19.11
N GLN A 19 -7.76 13.77 -18.18
CA GLN A 19 -6.96 14.95 -18.49
C GLN A 19 -6.25 15.48 -17.23
N THR A 20 -5.00 15.93 -17.39
CA THR A 20 -4.30 16.68 -16.34
C THR A 20 -4.80 18.12 -16.32
N ILE A 21 -5.44 18.53 -15.22
CA ILE A 21 -5.92 19.90 -15.01
C ILE A 21 -4.99 20.58 -14.00
N THR A 22 -4.48 21.74 -14.37
CA THR A 22 -3.57 22.57 -13.55
C THR A 22 -4.33 23.70 -12.86
N THR A 23 -3.70 24.35 -11.88
CA THR A 23 -4.24 25.56 -11.26
C THR A 23 -4.44 26.69 -12.27
N ALA A 24 -3.58 26.80 -13.28
CA ALA A 24 -3.73 27.78 -14.34
C ALA A 24 -5.03 27.57 -15.12
N ASP A 25 -5.36 26.31 -15.46
CA ASP A 25 -6.61 25.98 -16.15
C ASP A 25 -7.85 26.39 -15.33
N VAL A 26 -7.81 26.19 -14.00
CA VAL A 26 -8.90 26.57 -13.10
C VAL A 26 -9.01 28.09 -12.96
N VAL A 27 -7.88 28.80 -12.83
CA VAL A 27 -7.84 30.26 -12.81
C VAL A 27 -8.41 30.83 -14.10
N ASP A 28 -8.02 30.30 -15.26
CA ASP A 28 -8.50 30.77 -16.56
C ASP A 28 -10.02 30.61 -16.69
N ILE A 29 -10.57 29.48 -16.26
CA ILE A 29 -12.02 29.24 -16.26
C ILE A 29 -12.74 30.20 -15.32
N LEU A 30 -12.27 30.33 -14.07
CA LEU A 30 -12.93 31.18 -13.07
C LEU A 30 -12.82 32.66 -13.41
N THR A 31 -11.70 33.11 -13.97
CA THR A 31 -11.52 34.50 -14.41
C THR A 31 -12.54 34.85 -15.50
N ARG A 32 -12.79 33.94 -16.44
CA ARG A 32 -13.81 34.11 -17.48
C ARG A 32 -15.23 34.13 -16.91
N GLU A 33 -15.50 33.36 -15.87
CA GLU A 33 -16.83 33.34 -15.24
C GLU A 33 -17.05 34.53 -14.29
N ILE A 34 -15.99 35.15 -13.77
CA ILE A 34 -16.08 36.34 -12.92
C ILE A 34 -16.30 37.61 -13.75
N ASP A 35 -15.73 37.70 -14.95
CA ASP A 35 -15.95 38.84 -15.83
C ASP A 35 -17.42 38.89 -16.31
N PRO A 36 -18.20 39.93 -15.97
CA PRO A 36 -19.61 40.05 -16.37
C PRO A 36 -19.83 40.01 -17.88
N ALA A 37 -18.82 40.36 -18.69
CA ALA A 37 -18.91 40.35 -20.14
C ALA A 37 -18.79 38.94 -20.75
N THR A 38 -18.12 38.01 -20.06
CA THR A 38 -17.88 36.63 -20.53
C THR A 38 -18.55 35.55 -19.68
N SER A 39 -19.10 35.92 -18.53
CA SER A 39 -19.73 35.01 -17.58
C SER A 39 -20.97 34.33 -18.19
N GLN A 40 -20.97 33.00 -18.16
CA GLN A 40 -22.12 32.20 -18.58
C GLN A 40 -22.94 31.74 -17.38
N TYR A 41 -22.30 31.51 -16.23
CA TYR A 41 -22.91 30.86 -15.07
C TYR A 41 -23.00 31.75 -13.83
N LEU A 42 -22.11 32.74 -13.68
CA LEU A 42 -22.06 33.62 -12.51
C LEU A 42 -22.57 35.05 -12.79
N ASN A 43 -23.25 35.26 -13.93
CA ASN A 43 -23.71 36.57 -14.41
C ASN A 43 -24.65 37.34 -13.46
N ASN A 44 -25.28 36.66 -12.50
CA ASN A 44 -26.16 37.26 -11.49
C ASN A 44 -25.42 37.62 -10.19
N LEU A 45 -24.10 37.46 -10.12
CA LEU A 45 -23.27 37.75 -8.96
C LEU A 45 -22.23 38.81 -9.27
N THR A 46 -22.03 39.75 -8.34
CA THR A 46 -20.93 40.72 -8.41
C THR A 46 -19.77 40.16 -7.62
N ILE A 47 -18.72 39.70 -8.31
CA ILE A 47 -17.55 39.07 -7.70
C ILE A 47 -16.34 39.98 -7.91
N ASP A 48 -15.56 40.21 -6.85
CA ASP A 48 -14.31 40.96 -6.95
C ASP A 48 -13.25 40.10 -7.67
N SER A 49 -12.85 40.53 -8.87
CA SER A 49 -11.81 39.86 -9.65
C SER A 49 -10.46 39.74 -8.93
N GLN A 50 -10.16 40.66 -8.00
CA GLN A 50 -8.91 40.65 -7.23
C GLN A 50 -8.98 39.73 -6.01
N SER A 51 -10.17 39.20 -5.68
CA SER A 51 -10.35 38.28 -4.55
C SER A 51 -10.29 36.80 -4.95
N LEU A 52 -10.03 36.49 -6.23
CA LEU A 52 -9.91 35.10 -6.68
C LEU A 52 -8.56 34.52 -6.22
N GLU A 53 -8.63 33.63 -5.23
CA GLU A 53 -7.50 32.83 -4.79
C GLU A 53 -7.74 31.37 -5.16
N VAL A 54 -6.99 30.87 -6.14
CA VAL A 54 -6.95 29.44 -6.47
C VAL A 54 -5.62 28.89 -6.02
N GLN A 55 -5.67 27.98 -5.06
CA GLN A 55 -4.49 27.27 -4.60
C GLN A 55 -4.64 25.80 -4.92
N GLU A 56 -3.58 25.18 -5.42
CA GLU A 56 -3.50 23.72 -5.43
C GLU A 56 -3.56 23.25 -3.98
N SER A 57 -4.60 22.51 -3.62
CA SER A 57 -4.68 21.89 -2.30
C SER A 57 -3.73 20.71 -2.24
N LEU A 58 -2.46 21.01 -2.01
CA LEU A 58 -1.45 20.05 -1.60
C LEU A 58 -1.57 19.76 -0.11
N LYS A 59 -2.75 19.80 0.53
CA LYS A 59 -2.84 19.52 2.00
C LYS A 59 -2.29 18.13 2.36
N ALA A 60 -2.35 17.17 1.44
CA ALA A 60 -1.65 15.88 1.53
C ALA A 60 -0.10 15.98 1.38
N LEU A 61 0.42 17.00 0.69
CA LEU A 61 1.84 17.16 0.33
C LEU A 61 2.59 18.29 1.07
N ASN A 62 1.92 19.34 1.55
CA ASN A 62 2.46 20.59 2.10
C ASN A 62 2.24 20.77 3.62
N ALA A 63 2.36 19.69 4.40
CA ALA A 63 2.81 19.90 5.77
C ALA A 63 4.28 20.39 5.71
N GLN A 64 4.45 21.71 5.78
CA GLN A 64 5.63 22.53 6.12
C GLN A 64 6.14 23.45 4.98
N VAL A 65 5.69 24.72 4.99
CA VAL A 65 6.50 25.90 5.37
C VAL A 65 5.51 27.02 5.76
N GLY A 66 5.27 27.20 7.06
CA GLY A 66 4.69 28.43 7.56
C GLY A 66 5.81 29.47 7.68
N GLN A 67 5.72 30.56 6.92
CA GLN A 67 6.49 31.77 7.15
C GLN A 67 6.26 32.26 8.59
N GLN A 68 7.32 32.75 9.21
CA GLN A 68 7.28 33.42 10.51
C GLN A 68 6.33 34.63 10.46
N THR A 69 5.11 34.45 10.92
CA THR A 69 4.36 35.51 11.59
C THR A 69 4.51 35.29 13.08
N THR A 70 5.08 36.29 13.77
CA THR A 70 5.18 36.34 15.22
C THR A 70 3.78 36.41 15.83
N VAL A 71 3.15 35.24 15.99
CA VAL A 71 2.04 35.04 16.91
C VAL A 71 2.66 34.40 18.15
N SER A 72 2.61 35.12 19.27
CA SER A 72 3.04 34.62 20.57
C SER A 72 2.32 33.31 20.86
N THR A 73 3.03 32.21 20.61
CA THR A 73 2.54 30.87 20.88
C THR A 73 2.64 30.67 22.39
N PRO A 74 1.56 30.30 23.10
CA PRO A 74 1.68 29.86 24.48
C PRO A 74 2.68 28.69 24.53
N PRO A 75 3.46 28.54 25.63
CA PRO A 75 4.47 27.50 25.72
C PRO A 75 3.85 26.14 25.39
N PRO A 76 4.52 25.31 24.57
CA PRO A 76 4.00 24.00 24.19
C PRO A 76 3.72 23.21 25.47
N THR A 77 2.45 22.91 25.71
CA THR A 77 2.04 22.05 26.81
C THR A 77 2.55 20.65 26.45
N THR A 78 3.64 20.22 27.07
CA THR A 78 4.30 18.93 26.80
C THR A 78 3.58 17.78 27.48
N THR A 79 2.27 17.64 27.25
CA THR A 79 1.59 16.38 27.60
C THR A 79 2.17 15.31 26.68
N PRO A 80 2.79 14.24 27.22
CA PRO A 80 3.31 13.17 26.37
C PRO A 80 2.17 12.61 25.50
N PRO A 81 2.40 12.38 24.20
CA PRO A 81 1.38 11.82 23.33
C PRO A 81 0.89 10.48 23.91
N PRO A 82 -0.40 10.17 23.78
CA PRO A 82 -0.96 8.95 24.35
C PRO A 82 -0.23 7.71 23.78
N PRO A 83 -0.07 6.65 24.60
CA PRO A 83 0.61 5.44 24.17
C PRO A 83 -0.12 4.80 22.98
N ARG A 84 0.64 4.20 22.08
CA ARG A 84 0.09 3.52 20.90
C ARG A 84 -0.84 2.37 21.31
N ARG A 85 -1.98 2.27 20.62
CA ARG A 85 -2.96 1.18 20.80
C ARG A 85 -3.37 0.59 19.47
N CYS A 86 -3.58 -0.73 19.43
CA CYS A 86 -4.13 -1.43 18.29
C CYS A 86 -5.61 -1.10 18.09
N THR A 87 -6.01 -0.98 16.83
CA THR A 87 -7.37 -0.74 16.35
C THR A 87 -7.71 -1.74 15.25
N SER A 88 -8.98 -1.82 14.84
CA SER A 88 -9.41 -2.70 13.74
C SER A 88 -8.82 -2.26 12.39
N LEU A 89 -8.59 -3.23 11.51
CA LEU A 89 -8.17 -3.02 10.13
C LEU A 89 -9.40 -2.77 9.25
N ASP A 90 -9.72 -1.49 9.02
CA ASP A 90 -11.00 -1.11 8.41
C ASP A 90 -10.87 -0.49 7.00
N LEU A 91 -9.66 -0.36 6.44
CA LEU A 91 -9.51 0.18 5.09
C LEU A 91 -9.95 -0.89 4.08
N SER A 92 -11.07 -0.63 3.41
CA SER A 92 -11.66 -1.56 2.43
C SER A 92 -10.67 -2.05 1.37
N TYR A 93 -9.78 -1.16 0.92
CA TYR A 93 -8.74 -1.48 -0.06
C TYR A 93 -7.77 -2.55 0.44
N CYS A 94 -7.43 -2.57 1.73
CA CYS A 94 -6.41 -3.46 2.31
C CYS A 94 -6.97 -4.65 3.11
N LYS A 95 -8.25 -4.99 2.92
CA LYS A 95 -8.96 -6.02 3.71
C LYS A 95 -8.39 -7.45 3.63
N HIS A 96 -7.58 -7.74 2.62
CA HIS A 96 -7.04 -9.10 2.36
C HIS A 96 -5.70 -9.38 3.05
N LEU A 97 -5.26 -8.51 3.95
CA LEU A 97 -4.07 -8.75 4.75
C LEU A 97 -4.28 -9.92 5.72
N PRO A 98 -3.23 -10.66 6.09
CA PRO A 98 -3.32 -11.84 6.96
C PRO A 98 -3.46 -11.50 8.46
N TYR A 99 -3.95 -10.30 8.78
CA TYR A 99 -4.18 -9.80 10.13
C TYR A 99 -5.36 -8.82 10.13
N ASN A 100 -5.95 -8.59 11.30
CA ASN A 100 -7.19 -7.83 11.47
C ASN A 100 -7.03 -6.58 12.35
N VAL A 101 -5.82 -6.29 12.84
CA VAL A 101 -5.54 -5.13 13.70
C VAL A 101 -4.34 -4.34 13.18
N THR A 102 -4.48 -3.01 13.23
CA THR A 102 -3.48 -2.02 12.82
C THR A 102 -3.32 -0.96 13.91
N SER A 103 -2.46 0.04 13.70
CA SER A 103 -2.39 1.20 14.60
C SER A 103 -1.84 2.42 13.88
N TYR A 104 -2.22 3.60 14.37
CA TYR A 104 -1.76 4.89 13.88
C TYR A 104 -0.88 5.61 14.93
N PRO A 105 0.09 6.45 14.52
CA PRO A 105 0.41 6.76 13.13
C PRO A 105 1.02 5.58 12.37
N ASN A 106 0.73 5.48 11.07
CA ASN A 106 1.32 4.45 10.21
C ASN A 106 2.74 4.84 9.77
N ILE A 107 3.37 4.02 8.91
CA ILE A 107 4.76 4.21 8.47
C ILE A 107 4.94 5.51 7.67
N LEU A 108 3.90 5.98 6.98
CA LEU A 108 3.92 7.21 6.20
C LEU A 108 3.52 8.45 7.01
N GLY A 109 3.15 8.28 8.29
CA GLY A 109 2.82 9.37 9.19
C GLY A 109 1.34 9.76 9.25
N HIS A 110 0.46 9.05 8.54
CA HIS A 110 -1.00 9.24 8.67
C HIS A 110 -1.42 8.92 10.11
N ARG A 111 -2.28 9.74 10.71
CA ARG A 111 -2.65 9.66 12.13
C ARG A 111 -3.99 8.97 12.37
N SER A 112 -4.76 8.72 11.30
CA SER A 112 -6.06 8.09 11.37
C SER A 112 -6.39 7.32 10.09
N LEU A 113 -7.47 6.55 10.09
CA LEU A 113 -8.01 5.93 8.88
C LEU A 113 -8.46 6.98 7.85
N ALA A 114 -9.08 8.07 8.29
CA ALA A 114 -9.54 9.14 7.42
C ALA A 114 -8.37 9.76 6.63
N ASP A 115 -7.25 10.01 7.32
CA ASP A 115 -6.02 10.51 6.68
C ASP A 115 -5.55 9.56 5.56
N VAL A 116 -5.65 8.24 5.78
CA VAL A 116 -5.26 7.25 4.77
C VAL A 116 -6.24 7.20 3.60
N GLU A 117 -7.54 7.34 3.87
CA GLU A 117 -8.59 7.34 2.83
C GLU A 117 -8.47 8.55 1.89
N GLU A 118 -7.95 9.68 2.37
CA GLU A 118 -7.65 10.83 1.52
C GLU A 118 -6.55 10.54 0.48
N ASP A 119 -5.53 9.75 0.86
CA ASP A 119 -4.37 9.45 0.01
C ASP A 119 -4.45 8.09 -0.71
N VAL A 120 -5.46 7.26 -0.41
CA VAL A 120 -5.55 5.86 -0.89
C VAL A 120 -5.60 5.74 -2.41
N ILE A 121 -6.12 6.75 -3.11
CA ILE A 121 -6.24 6.75 -4.58
C ILE A 121 -4.85 6.70 -5.22
N ALA A 122 -3.89 7.52 -4.76
CA ALA A 122 -2.53 7.52 -5.30
C ALA A 122 -1.81 6.18 -5.08
N PHE A 123 -2.05 5.54 -3.93
CA PHE A 123 -1.51 4.21 -3.64
C PHE A 123 -2.14 3.11 -4.48
N ARG A 124 -3.43 3.23 -4.79
CA ARG A 124 -4.11 2.33 -5.71
C ARG A 124 -3.55 2.43 -7.13
N GLU A 125 -3.33 3.65 -7.63
CA GLU A 125 -2.71 3.87 -8.95
C GLU A 125 -1.31 3.25 -9.03
N LEU A 126 -0.52 3.36 -7.96
CA LEU A 126 0.81 2.73 -7.91
C LEU A 126 0.75 1.20 -8.01
N VAL A 127 -0.25 0.59 -7.37
CA VAL A 127 -0.46 -0.86 -7.43
C VAL A 127 -0.99 -1.29 -8.80
N ASP A 128 -1.93 -0.53 -9.36
CA ASP A 128 -2.51 -0.75 -10.69
C ASP A 128 -1.47 -0.57 -11.82
N ALA A 129 -0.35 0.12 -11.57
CA ALA A 129 0.78 0.21 -12.49
C ALA A 129 1.59 -1.10 -12.61
N GLU A 130 1.29 -2.12 -11.80
CA GLU A 130 1.88 -3.47 -11.82
C GLU A 130 3.42 -3.49 -11.83
N CYS A 131 4.05 -2.45 -11.27
CA CYS A 131 5.50 -2.30 -11.24
C CYS A 131 6.22 -3.36 -10.39
N TYR A 132 5.49 -4.02 -9.49
CA TYR A 132 5.96 -5.14 -8.70
C TYR A 132 4.80 -6.06 -8.34
N ARG A 133 4.98 -7.37 -8.49
CA ARG A 133 3.93 -8.39 -8.32
C ARG A 133 3.28 -8.44 -6.92
N LEU A 134 3.96 -7.95 -5.88
CA LEU A 134 3.47 -7.88 -4.50
C LEU A 134 3.33 -6.43 -4.03
N ALA A 135 3.12 -5.49 -4.98
CA ALA A 135 2.94 -4.08 -4.66
C ALA A 135 1.76 -3.85 -3.73
N TYR A 136 0.62 -4.51 -3.98
CA TYR A 136 -0.57 -4.46 -3.12
C TYR A 136 -0.23 -4.81 -1.66
N ASP A 137 0.39 -5.97 -1.43
CA ASP A 137 0.77 -6.42 -0.08
C ASP A 137 1.73 -5.45 0.60
N PHE A 138 2.75 -4.96 -0.11
CA PHE A 138 3.72 -4.04 0.47
C PHE A 138 3.07 -2.69 0.84
N VAL A 139 2.31 -2.12 -0.08
CA VAL A 139 1.59 -0.85 0.11
C VAL A 139 0.62 -0.96 1.28
N CYS A 140 -0.16 -2.04 1.36
CA CYS A 140 -1.09 -2.24 2.47
C CYS A 140 -0.39 -2.47 3.81
N GLN A 141 0.77 -3.14 3.85
CA GLN A 141 1.57 -3.25 5.09
C GLN A 141 2.22 -1.92 5.51
N VAL A 142 2.42 -0.98 4.57
CA VAL A 142 2.89 0.37 4.87
C VAL A 142 1.75 1.28 5.37
N LEU A 143 0.58 1.20 4.74
CA LEU A 143 -0.60 2.00 5.09
C LEU A 143 -1.28 1.53 6.38
N GLN A 144 -1.37 0.22 6.58
CA GLN A 144 -2.00 -0.41 7.74
C GLN A 144 -1.09 -1.53 8.29
N PRO A 145 0.06 -1.21 8.89
CA PRO A 145 0.97 -2.19 9.46
C PRO A 145 0.30 -3.01 10.56
N ALA A 146 0.64 -4.30 10.65
CA ALA A 146 0.11 -5.17 11.71
C ALA A 146 0.47 -4.61 13.09
N CYS A 147 -0.47 -4.68 14.02
CA CYS A 147 -0.26 -4.23 15.39
C CYS A 147 -0.19 -5.43 16.35
N ILE A 148 0.79 -5.42 17.26
CA ILE A 148 0.98 -6.44 18.28
C ILE A 148 0.76 -5.80 19.64
N SER A 149 -0.19 -6.33 20.42
CA SER A 149 -0.42 -5.87 21.78
C SER A 149 0.82 -6.08 22.64
N ASN A 150 1.30 -5.01 23.26
CA ASN A 150 2.49 -5.03 24.11
C ASN A 150 2.31 -4.06 25.29
N GLN A 151 3.23 -4.09 26.25
CA GLN A 151 3.23 -3.20 27.41
C GLN A 151 4.57 -2.47 27.52
N PRO A 152 4.60 -1.14 27.74
CA PRO A 152 3.47 -0.26 28.08
C PRO A 152 2.66 0.26 26.87
N GLU A 153 3.16 0.08 25.65
CA GLU A 153 2.48 0.49 24.41
C GLU A 153 2.52 -0.64 23.39
N ASP A 154 1.54 -0.65 22.49
CA ASP A 154 1.46 -1.65 21.42
C ASP A 154 2.53 -1.36 20.35
N LEU A 155 3.01 -2.41 19.67
CA LEU A 155 4.08 -2.31 18.68
C LEU A 155 3.54 -2.46 17.26
N LEU A 156 4.12 -1.69 16.33
CA LEU A 156 3.91 -1.92 14.90
C LEU A 156 4.90 -2.94 14.35
N GLN A 157 4.37 -3.91 13.63
CA GLN A 157 5.18 -4.87 12.90
C GLN A 157 5.46 -4.34 11.49
N LEU A 158 6.69 -3.88 11.25
CA LEU A 158 7.11 -3.29 9.98
C LEU A 158 7.37 -4.37 8.91
N PRO A 159 7.23 -4.06 7.61
CA PRO A 159 7.77 -4.89 6.53
C PRO A 159 9.26 -5.17 6.68
N CYS A 160 9.74 -6.31 6.20
CA CYS A 160 11.17 -6.58 6.16
C CYS A 160 11.89 -5.76 5.09
N ARG A 161 13.15 -5.43 5.35
CA ARG A 161 14.05 -4.70 4.43
C ARG A 161 14.17 -5.36 3.07
N SER A 162 14.24 -6.69 3.02
CA SER A 162 14.26 -7.46 1.78
C SER A 162 12.99 -7.22 0.94
N PHE A 163 11.82 -7.19 1.59
CA PHE A 163 10.55 -6.91 0.91
C PHE A 163 10.50 -5.47 0.40
N CYS A 164 10.95 -4.50 1.21
CA CYS A 164 11.09 -3.11 0.79
C CYS A 164 11.99 -2.96 -0.44
N ARG A 165 13.17 -3.59 -0.46
CA ARG A 165 14.10 -3.52 -1.59
C ARG A 165 13.50 -4.09 -2.87
N GLU A 166 12.81 -5.23 -2.80
CA GLU A 166 12.11 -5.80 -3.96
C GLU A 166 11.04 -4.87 -4.50
N PHE A 167 10.23 -4.28 -3.62
CA PHE A 167 9.24 -3.28 -4.01
C PHE A 167 9.90 -2.05 -4.66
N TRP A 168 10.98 -1.53 -4.05
CA TRP A 168 11.70 -0.37 -4.56
C TRP A 168 12.22 -0.63 -5.98
N ASN A 169 12.87 -1.78 -6.21
CA ASN A 169 13.44 -2.14 -7.51
C ASN A 169 12.42 -2.10 -8.66
N GLY A 170 11.15 -2.40 -8.38
CA GLY A 170 10.08 -2.32 -9.38
C GLY A 170 9.38 -0.96 -9.43
N CYS A 171 8.99 -0.43 -8.26
CA CYS A 171 8.03 0.66 -8.16
C CYS A 171 8.63 2.01 -7.81
N GLY A 172 9.83 2.09 -7.24
CA GLY A 172 10.21 3.34 -6.58
C GLY A 172 10.57 4.48 -7.52
N SER A 173 10.85 4.24 -8.81
CA SER A 173 10.96 5.31 -9.82
C SER A 173 9.64 6.05 -10.03
N ARG A 174 8.50 5.42 -9.69
CA ARG A 174 7.16 6.00 -9.76
C ARG A 174 6.75 6.72 -8.47
N LEU A 175 7.55 6.62 -7.41
CA LEU A 175 7.24 7.27 -6.13
C LEU A 175 7.62 8.76 -6.14
N PRO A 176 6.83 9.63 -5.51
CA PRO A 176 7.24 11.00 -5.21
C PRO A 176 8.42 11.03 -4.21
N ASP A 177 9.30 12.03 -4.30
CA ASP A 177 10.50 12.11 -3.46
C ASP A 177 10.23 12.17 -1.95
N LYS A 178 9.09 12.74 -1.54
CA LYS A 178 8.64 12.71 -0.13
C LYS A 178 8.42 11.27 0.35
N ILE A 179 7.72 10.46 -0.43
CA ILE A 179 7.47 9.05 -0.10
C ILE A 179 8.75 8.23 -0.18
N LYS A 180 9.65 8.52 -1.13
CA LYS A 180 10.97 7.86 -1.21
C LYS A 180 11.77 8.01 0.08
N ARG A 181 11.73 9.18 0.72
CA ARG A 181 12.40 9.43 2.00
C ARG A 181 11.74 8.66 3.16
N LEU A 182 10.42 8.59 3.19
CA LEU A 182 9.67 7.85 4.20
C LEU A 182 9.83 6.33 4.05
N LEU A 183 10.02 5.85 2.82
CA LEU A 183 10.24 4.45 2.47
C LEU A 183 11.72 4.12 2.20
N ASP A 184 12.65 4.78 2.90
CA ASP A 184 14.04 4.36 2.90
C ASP A 184 14.14 2.95 3.51
N CYS A 185 14.49 1.96 2.68
CA CYS A 185 14.61 0.57 3.11
C CYS A 185 15.62 0.37 4.24
N SER A 186 16.53 1.33 4.46
CA SER A 186 17.48 1.31 5.57
C SER A 186 16.83 1.40 6.95
N ASN A 187 15.58 1.87 7.02
CA ASN A 187 14.80 1.98 8.25
C ASN A 187 13.99 0.72 8.59
N PHE A 188 13.96 -0.28 7.71
CA PHE A 188 13.19 -1.51 7.93
C PHE A 188 14.07 -2.63 8.51
N PRO A 189 13.52 -3.55 9.35
CA PRO A 189 14.30 -4.62 9.97
C PRO A 189 14.69 -5.71 8.95
N GLU A 190 15.77 -6.45 9.24
CA GLU A 190 16.28 -7.49 8.32
C GLU A 190 15.61 -8.87 8.53
N TYR A 191 15.28 -9.23 9.78
CA TYR A 191 14.86 -10.59 10.15
C TYR A 191 13.40 -10.68 10.61
N ALA A 192 12.74 -11.76 10.19
CA ALA A 192 11.38 -12.12 10.56
C ALA A 192 11.39 -13.15 11.70
N ASP A 193 11.66 -12.70 12.93
CA ASP A 193 11.52 -13.46 14.17
C ASP A 193 10.27 -13.04 14.96
N GLN A 194 10.02 -13.64 16.14
CA GLN A 194 8.90 -13.25 17.00
C GLN A 194 9.06 -11.79 17.46
N GLY A 195 8.16 -10.92 17.02
CA GLY A 195 8.25 -9.47 17.26
C GLY A 195 9.14 -8.72 16.26
N GLY A 196 9.73 -9.41 15.29
CA GLY A 196 10.51 -8.84 14.19
C GLY A 196 9.65 -8.32 13.04
N CYS A 197 10.19 -8.27 11.82
CA CYS A 197 9.47 -7.74 10.67
C CYS A 197 8.54 -8.75 9.97
N ARG A 198 7.60 -8.24 9.17
CA ARG A 198 6.80 -9.04 8.25
C ARG A 198 7.52 -9.21 6.92
N ALA A 199 7.92 -10.45 6.64
CA ALA A 199 8.44 -10.82 5.34
C ALA A 199 7.34 -10.73 4.27
N LYS A 200 7.75 -10.66 3.00
CA LYS A 200 6.83 -10.79 1.87
C LYS A 200 6.02 -12.10 1.99
N PRO A 201 4.76 -12.12 1.53
CA PRO A 201 3.98 -13.35 1.50
C PRO A 201 4.76 -14.48 0.81
N GLY A 202 4.71 -15.67 1.42
CA GLY A 202 5.23 -16.89 0.80
C GLY A 202 4.47 -17.24 -0.48
N CYS A 203 5.01 -18.16 -1.27
CA CYS A 203 4.40 -18.49 -2.55
C CYS A 203 2.98 -19.06 -2.39
N VAL A 204 2.74 -19.94 -1.42
CA VAL A 204 1.40 -20.46 -1.10
C VAL A 204 0.41 -19.35 -0.77
N GLN A 205 0.80 -18.39 0.05
CA GLN A 205 -0.06 -17.25 0.38
C GLN A 205 -0.38 -16.41 -0.86
N ALA A 206 0.59 -16.25 -1.77
CA ALA A 206 0.36 -15.57 -3.04
C ALA A 206 -0.60 -16.34 -3.97
N LEU A 207 -0.54 -17.68 -3.99
CA LEU A 207 -1.52 -18.51 -4.70
C LEU A 207 -2.93 -18.35 -4.11
N GLN A 208 -3.06 -18.39 -2.79
CA GLN A 208 -4.34 -18.20 -2.10
C GLN A 208 -4.95 -16.82 -2.38
N ALA A 209 -4.14 -15.75 -2.32
CA ALA A 209 -4.58 -14.38 -2.57
C ALA A 209 -5.06 -14.17 -4.02
N LYS A 210 -4.53 -14.93 -4.98
CA LYS A 210 -4.96 -14.92 -6.38
C LYS A 210 -6.14 -15.84 -6.67
N ALA A 211 -6.79 -16.39 -5.64
CA ALA A 211 -7.81 -17.44 -5.77
C ALA A 211 -7.31 -18.68 -6.54
N LEU A 212 -6.00 -18.94 -6.52
CA LEU A 212 -5.34 -20.11 -7.09
C LEU A 212 -5.09 -21.19 -6.02
N SER A 213 -5.91 -21.23 -4.97
CA SER A 213 -5.87 -22.31 -3.97
C SER A 213 -5.94 -23.74 -4.56
N PRO A 214 -6.59 -23.99 -5.72
CA PRO A 214 -6.54 -25.31 -6.36
C PRO A 214 -5.15 -25.76 -6.84
N ARG A 215 -4.17 -24.84 -6.90
CA ARG A 215 -2.76 -25.13 -7.22
C ARG A 215 -1.92 -25.51 -6.00
N ILE A 216 -2.56 -25.78 -4.87
CA ILE A 216 -1.90 -26.20 -3.63
C ILE A 216 -2.23 -27.66 -3.44
N CYS A 217 -1.21 -28.50 -3.33
CA CYS A 217 -1.35 -29.95 -3.25
C CYS A 217 -2.04 -30.55 -4.48
N ASP A 218 -1.71 -30.04 -5.67
CA ASP A 218 -2.22 -30.53 -6.95
C ASP A 218 -1.20 -31.42 -7.69
N GLY A 219 -0.04 -31.65 -7.07
CA GLY A 219 1.07 -32.44 -7.59
C GLY A 219 1.97 -31.71 -8.57
N VAL A 220 1.65 -30.47 -8.92
CA VAL A 220 2.48 -29.60 -9.75
C VAL A 220 3.20 -28.62 -8.83
N ILE A 221 4.46 -28.36 -9.14
CA ILE A 221 5.26 -27.42 -8.36
C ILE A 221 5.14 -26.04 -9.01
N ASP A 222 4.11 -25.32 -8.63
CA ASP A 222 3.88 -23.92 -8.96
C ASP A 222 4.82 -22.98 -8.17
N CYS A 223 5.24 -23.40 -6.97
CA CYS A 223 6.12 -22.61 -6.12
C CYS A 223 7.61 -22.98 -6.30
N PRO A 224 8.52 -21.99 -6.54
CA PRO A 224 9.95 -22.26 -6.68
C PRO A 224 10.57 -22.94 -5.46
N ASP A 225 10.02 -22.67 -4.28
CA ASP A 225 10.42 -23.26 -3.02
C ASP A 225 9.63 -24.52 -2.66
N LEU A 226 8.83 -25.09 -3.58
CA LEU A 226 7.99 -26.28 -3.40
C LEU A 226 6.96 -26.15 -2.25
N SER A 227 6.66 -24.94 -1.78
CA SER A 227 5.85 -24.75 -0.57
C SER A 227 4.38 -25.17 -0.74
N ASP A 228 3.87 -25.12 -1.96
CA ASP A 228 2.57 -25.61 -2.42
C ASP A 228 2.38 -27.12 -2.25
N GLU A 229 3.43 -27.92 -2.44
CA GLU A 229 3.35 -29.39 -2.40
C GLU A 229 3.91 -30.03 -1.12
N LYS A 230 4.45 -29.21 -0.21
CA LYS A 230 5.15 -29.68 1.01
C LYS A 230 4.25 -29.91 2.20
N ASN A 231 3.27 -29.03 2.42
CA ASN A 231 2.47 -29.01 3.65
C ASN A 231 1.06 -29.58 3.43
N CYS A 232 0.97 -30.60 2.58
CA CYS A 232 -0.26 -31.34 2.34
C CYS A 232 -0.53 -32.25 3.54
N ALA A 233 -1.77 -32.27 4.06
CA ALA A 233 -2.13 -32.90 5.33
C ALA A 233 -1.76 -34.40 5.49
N TYR A 234 -1.36 -35.07 4.41
CA TYR A 234 -1.01 -36.49 4.37
C TYR A 234 0.47 -36.77 4.04
N CYS A 235 1.27 -35.75 3.68
CA CYS A 235 2.70 -35.92 3.42
C CYS A 235 3.52 -35.61 4.67
N ARG A 236 4.61 -36.36 4.88
CA ARG A 236 5.58 -36.13 5.95
C ARG A 236 6.60 -35.06 5.53
N ASP A 237 7.28 -34.45 6.51
CA ASP A 237 8.39 -33.54 6.23
C ASP A 237 9.45 -34.19 5.33
N GLY A 238 9.91 -33.44 4.33
CA GLY A 238 10.87 -33.94 3.33
C GLY A 238 10.24 -34.68 2.15
N TYR A 239 8.91 -34.84 2.12
CA TYR A 239 8.16 -35.39 1.00
C TYR A 239 7.38 -34.30 0.26
N MET A 240 6.92 -34.60 -0.94
CA MET A 240 6.01 -33.79 -1.76
C MET A 240 4.85 -34.64 -2.30
N HIS A 241 3.70 -34.03 -2.55
CA HIS A 241 2.52 -34.72 -3.09
C HIS A 241 2.63 -34.94 -4.61
N CYS A 242 2.06 -36.05 -5.08
CA CYS A 242 1.98 -36.38 -6.51
C CYS A 242 0.69 -35.90 -7.19
N GLY A 243 -0.18 -35.12 -6.56
CA GLY A 243 -1.42 -34.61 -7.16
C GLY A 243 -2.56 -35.61 -7.27
N VAL A 244 -2.27 -36.90 -7.21
CA VAL A 244 -3.29 -37.97 -7.27
C VAL A 244 -3.27 -38.79 -5.99
N GLY A 245 -4.43 -38.86 -5.33
CA GLY A 245 -4.60 -39.62 -4.10
C GLY A 245 -3.76 -39.07 -2.94
N ARG A 246 -3.18 -39.96 -2.14
CA ARG A 246 -2.35 -39.62 -0.96
C ARG A 246 -0.88 -39.99 -1.18
N THR A 247 -0.46 -40.16 -2.43
CA THR A 247 0.90 -40.57 -2.76
C THR A 247 1.86 -39.40 -2.56
N CYS A 248 2.91 -39.64 -1.77
CA CYS A 248 3.98 -38.68 -1.55
C CYS A 248 5.32 -39.31 -1.90
N ILE A 249 6.18 -38.56 -2.55
CA ILE A 249 7.55 -38.97 -2.91
C ILE A 249 8.57 -38.10 -2.17
N PRO A 250 9.80 -38.60 -1.92
CA PRO A 250 10.87 -37.77 -1.35
C PRO A 250 11.22 -36.59 -2.25
N ARG A 251 11.55 -35.43 -1.68
CA ARG A 251 11.92 -34.23 -2.46
C ARG A 251 13.07 -34.46 -3.46
N GLY A 252 14.01 -35.35 -3.14
CA GLY A 252 15.14 -35.70 -4.02
C GLY A 252 14.76 -36.55 -5.23
N LYS A 253 13.50 -36.97 -5.35
CA LYS A 253 12.97 -37.69 -6.51
C LYS A 253 12.33 -36.78 -7.56
N ARG A 254 12.28 -35.48 -7.32
CA ARG A 254 11.87 -34.52 -8.34
C ARG A 254 12.98 -34.38 -9.38
N CYS A 255 12.66 -34.52 -10.66
CA CYS A 255 13.59 -34.37 -11.77
C CYS A 255 14.78 -35.33 -11.68
N ASP A 256 14.57 -36.55 -11.15
CA ASP A 256 15.63 -37.56 -11.03
C ASP A 256 15.74 -38.44 -12.29
N GLY A 257 14.93 -38.14 -13.32
CA GLY A 257 14.86 -38.86 -14.57
C GLY A 257 14.01 -40.13 -14.49
N LYS A 258 13.29 -40.37 -13.39
CA LYS A 258 12.40 -41.51 -13.19
C LYS A 258 11.00 -41.03 -12.83
N LEU A 259 10.00 -41.74 -13.34
CA LEU A 259 8.60 -41.50 -12.98
C LEU A 259 8.31 -42.18 -11.63
N ASP A 260 8.45 -41.44 -10.53
CA ASP A 260 8.07 -41.88 -9.19
C ASP A 260 6.60 -41.53 -8.88
N CYS A 261 6.08 -40.43 -9.43
CA CYS A 261 4.65 -40.13 -9.38
C CYS A 261 3.87 -40.86 -10.48
N ALA A 262 2.70 -41.41 -10.15
CA ALA A 262 1.87 -42.15 -11.10
C ALA A 262 1.36 -41.30 -12.29
N ASN A 263 1.25 -39.99 -12.11
CA ASN A 263 0.91 -39.01 -13.14
C ASN A 263 2.13 -38.32 -13.76
N GLY A 264 3.35 -38.73 -13.38
CA GLY A 264 4.62 -38.19 -13.84
C GLY A 264 4.82 -36.71 -13.55
N SER A 265 4.16 -36.16 -12.52
CA SER A 265 4.24 -34.72 -12.21
C SER A 265 5.59 -34.30 -11.61
N ASP A 266 6.31 -35.24 -11.02
CA ASP A 266 7.67 -35.13 -10.51
C ASP A 266 8.72 -34.82 -11.58
N GLU A 267 8.44 -35.19 -12.83
CA GLU A 267 9.32 -35.00 -13.98
C GLU A 267 8.86 -33.87 -14.92
N LYS A 268 7.90 -33.04 -14.49
CA LYS A 268 7.43 -31.87 -15.26
C LYS A 268 8.14 -30.59 -14.81
N ASP A 269 8.30 -29.66 -15.77
CA ASP A 269 8.93 -28.35 -15.56
C ASP A 269 10.31 -28.40 -14.87
N CYS A 270 11.04 -29.49 -15.12
CA CYS A 270 12.43 -29.64 -14.75
C CYS A 270 13.28 -28.70 -15.62
N ARG A 271 13.99 -27.76 -14.98
CA ARG A 271 15.00 -26.97 -15.71
C ARG A 271 16.06 -27.94 -16.21
N THR A 272 16.24 -28.01 -17.52
CA THR A 272 17.04 -29.03 -18.24
C THR A 272 18.55 -28.98 -17.96
N TYR A 273 19.03 -28.30 -16.93
CA TYR A 273 20.45 -28.22 -16.60
C TYR A 273 20.65 -28.22 -15.09
N ASP A 274 20.90 -29.40 -14.54
CA ASP A 274 22.07 -29.69 -13.71
C ASP A 274 22.12 -31.19 -13.47
N TRP A 275 22.96 -31.86 -14.26
CA TRP A 275 23.44 -33.22 -14.04
C TRP A 275 24.63 -33.20 -13.09
#